data_AF-A0A392RF44-F1
#
_entry.id   AF-A0A392RF44-F1
#
_cell.length_a   1.000
_cell.length_b   1.000
_cell.length_c   1.000
_cell.angle_alpha   90.00
_cell.angle_beta   90.00
_cell.angle_gamma   90.00
#
_symmetry.space_group_name_H-M   'P 1'
#
loop_
_entity.id
_entity.type
_entity.pdbx_description
1 polymer ?
#
loop_
_entity_poly.entity_id
_entity_poly.type
_entity_poly.pdbx_seq_one_letter_code
_entity_poly.pdbx_strand_id
1 'polypeptide(L)'
;MKSATRNFRPENVLGEGGFGTVFKGLIKEGAKSKKGEVLTIAIKILNSHSLQGLAEWQSEVNFLGRLSHPNLVKLLGFGREDGKLFLV
;
A
#
# COMPACT_ATOMS: atom_id res chain seq x y z
N MET A 1 6.79 4.70 -3.77
CA MET A 1 5.31 4.78 -3.78
C MET A 1 4.78 6.18 -4.10
N LYS A 2 5.55 7.24 -3.82
CA LYS A 2 5.20 8.62 -4.20
C LYS A 2 4.74 8.80 -5.66
N SER A 3 5.41 8.19 -6.63
CA SER A 3 5.03 8.31 -8.05
C SER A 3 3.62 7.76 -8.32
N ALA A 4 3.23 6.66 -7.66
CA ALA A 4 1.92 6.05 -7.82
C ALA A 4 0.80 6.86 -7.18
N THR A 5 1.05 7.53 -6.05
CA THR A 5 0.05 8.31 -5.28
C THR A 5 0.08 9.81 -5.58
N ARG A 6 0.84 10.24 -6.60
CA ARG A 6 1.10 11.67 -6.89
C ARG A 6 1.66 12.42 -5.67
N ASN A 7 2.63 11.84 -4.98
CA ASN A 7 3.23 12.32 -3.74
C ASN A 7 2.27 12.34 -2.54
N PHE A 8 1.41 11.32 -2.41
CA PHE A 8 0.48 11.17 -1.28
C PHE A 8 -0.44 12.37 -1.09
N ARG A 9 -0.97 12.92 -2.18
CA ARG A 9 -1.90 14.05 -2.12
C ARG A 9 -3.14 13.70 -1.28
N PRO A 10 -3.63 14.63 -0.44
CA PRO A 10 -4.83 14.41 0.36
C PRO A 10 -6.05 14.00 -0.46
N GLU A 11 -6.15 14.48 -1.71
CA GLU A 11 -7.25 14.12 -2.61
C GLU A 11 -7.31 12.62 -2.96
N ASN A 12 -6.20 11.89 -2.77
CA ASN A 12 -6.13 10.46 -3.02
C ASN A 12 -6.40 9.64 -1.74
N VAL A 13 -6.70 10.24 -0.60
CA VAL A 13 -7.01 9.49 0.62
C VAL A 13 -8.33 8.74 0.45
N LEU A 14 -8.29 7.44 0.70
CA LEU A 14 -9.45 6.55 0.72
C LEU A 14 -9.97 6.34 2.14
N GLY A 15 -9.10 6.47 3.15
CA GLY A 15 -9.46 6.35 4.55
C GLY A 15 -8.28 6.56 5.47
N GLU A 16 -8.56 6.93 6.72
CA GLU A 16 -7.58 7.17 7.76
C GLU A 16 -8.09 6.63 9.09
N GLY A 17 -7.19 6.05 9.89
CA GLY A 17 -7.51 5.58 11.23
C GLY A 17 -6.26 5.33 12.06
N GLY A 18 -6.43 4.69 13.23
CA GLY A 18 -5.33 4.43 14.17
C GLY A 18 -4.15 3.64 13.58
N PHE A 19 -4.42 2.84 12.54
CA PHE A 19 -3.45 1.97 11.87
C PHE A 19 -2.75 2.63 10.66
N GLY A 20 -3.08 3.89 10.36
CA GLY A 20 -2.48 4.65 9.27
C GLY A 20 -3.49 5.18 8.24
N THR A 21 -2.96 5.60 7.11
CA THR A 21 -3.71 6.26 6.03
C THR A 21 -3.62 5.43 4.75
N VAL A 22 -4.76 5.22 4.09
CA VAL A 22 -4.86 4.51 2.82
C VAL A 22 -5.02 5.53 1.69
N PHE A 23 -4.17 5.42 0.67
CA PHE A 23 -4.20 6.26 -0.52
C PHE A 23 -4.53 5.44 -1.76
N LYS A 24 -5.27 6.02 -2.69
CA LYS A 24 -5.40 5.54 -4.06
C LYS A 24 -4.09 5.80 -4.82
N GLY A 25 -3.57 4.78 -5.47
CA GLY A 25 -2.41 4.86 -6.35
C GLY A 25 -2.68 4.29 -7.74
N LEU A 26 -1.86 4.67 -8.71
CA LEU A 26 -1.85 4.14 -10.06
C LEU A 26 -0.45 3.65 -10.42
N ILE A 27 -0.29 2.36 -10.75
CA ILE A 27 0.94 1.81 -11.31
C ILE A 27 0.74 1.63 -12.81
N LYS A 28 1.61 2.26 -13.60
CA LYS A 28 1.77 1.91 -15.01
C LYS A 28 2.69 0.71 -15.07
N GLU A 29 2.20 -0.44 -15.47
CA GLU A 29 3.10 -1.57 -15.73
C GLU A 29 4.13 -1.16 -16.80
N GLY A 30 5.40 -1.48 -16.57
CA GLY A 30 6.49 -1.05 -17.43
C GLY A 30 6.37 -1.57 -18.86
N ALA A 31 7.21 -1.04 -19.76
CA ALA A 31 7.21 -1.24 -21.22
C ALA A 31 7.23 -2.69 -21.76
N LYS A 32 7.24 -3.71 -20.89
CA LYS A 32 7.23 -5.15 -21.24
C LYS A 32 5.86 -5.83 -21.04
N SER A 33 4.94 -5.22 -20.31
CA SER A 33 3.54 -5.64 -20.30
C SER A 33 2.79 -4.86 -21.38
N LYS A 34 1.72 -5.45 -21.91
CA LYS A 34 0.93 -4.91 -23.02
C LYS A 34 0.70 -3.40 -22.85
N LYS A 35 1.10 -2.63 -23.88
CA LYS A 35 1.02 -1.16 -23.93
C LYS A 35 -0.25 -0.62 -23.27
N GLY A 36 -0.08 0.11 -22.15
CA GLY A 36 -1.09 1.05 -21.65
C GLY A 36 -1.95 0.59 -20.47
N GLU A 37 -1.73 -0.59 -19.89
CA GLU A 37 -2.49 -1.02 -18.72
C GLU A 37 -2.07 -0.22 -17.46
N VAL A 38 -3.07 0.41 -16.83
CA VAL A 38 -2.90 1.17 -15.58
C VAL A 38 -3.58 0.40 -14.48
N LEU A 39 -2.79 -0.14 -13.55
CA LEU A 39 -3.31 -0.81 -12.37
C LEU A 39 -3.66 0.23 -11.30
N THR A 40 -4.91 0.22 -10.85
CA THR A 40 -5.32 0.99 -9.67
C THR A 40 -5.04 0.17 -8.41
N ILE A 41 -4.37 0.76 -7.43
CA ILE A 41 -3.95 0.12 -6.20
C ILE A 41 -4.36 0.94 -4.97
N ALA A 42 -4.42 0.30 -3.81
CA ALA A 42 -4.49 0.95 -2.52
C ALA A 42 -3.12 0.89 -1.86
N ILE A 43 -2.64 2.00 -1.31
CA ILE A 43 -1.36 2.06 -0.61
C ILE A 43 -1.65 2.50 0.82
N LYS A 44 -1.44 1.60 1.77
CA LYS A 44 -1.58 1.89 3.20
C LYS A 44 -0.23 2.31 3.77
N ILE A 45 -0.15 3.53 4.29
CA ILE A 45 1.00 4.05 5.02
C ILE A 45 0.71 3.91 6.51
N LEU A 46 1.55 3.19 7.24
CA LEU A 46 1.33 2.95 8.66
C LEU A 46 1.87 4.11 9.50
N ASN A 47 1.22 4.35 10.63
CA ASN A 47 1.63 5.36 11.58
C ASN A 47 3.00 5.00 12.18
N SER A 48 3.94 5.94 12.13
CA SER A 48 5.32 5.75 12.58
C SER A 48 5.53 6.03 14.08
N HIS A 49 4.47 6.29 14.84
CA HIS A 49 4.58 6.87 16.19
C HIS A 49 4.85 5.87 17.32
N SER A 50 5.09 4.58 17.06
CA SER A 50 5.40 3.62 18.13
C SER A 50 5.97 2.28 17.62
N LEU A 51 6.43 1.45 18.56
CA LEU A 51 6.72 0.01 18.36
C LEU A 51 5.49 -0.76 17.83
N GLN A 52 4.29 -0.22 18.05
CA GLN A 52 3.03 -0.80 17.59
C GLN A 52 2.95 -0.85 16.07
N GLY A 53 3.39 0.21 15.37
CA GLY A 53 3.33 0.27 13.91
C GLY A 53 4.15 -0.82 13.20
N LEU A 54 5.29 -1.23 13.79
CA LEU A 54 6.09 -2.34 13.24
C LEU A 54 5.43 -3.70 13.50
N ALA A 55 4.91 -3.91 14.72
CA ALA A 55 4.22 -5.14 15.08
C ALA A 55 2.94 -5.32 14.24
N GLU A 56 2.18 -4.25 14.04
CA GLU A 56 1.00 -4.20 13.18
C GLU A 56 1.35 -4.49 11.72
N TRP A 57 2.39 -3.83 11.20
CA TRP A 57 2.89 -4.09 9.85
C TRP A 57 3.26 -5.56 9.65
N GLN A 58 4.03 -6.13 10.59
CA GLN A 58 4.47 -7.51 10.49
C GLN A 58 3.29 -8.49 10.60
N SER A 59 2.29 -8.16 11.41
CA SER A 59 1.04 -8.93 11.51
C SER A 59 0.26 -8.91 10.20
N GLU A 60 0.10 -7.74 9.58
CA GLU A 60 -0.60 -7.60 8.29
C GLU A 60 0.15 -8.32 7.15
N VAL A 61 1.48 -8.19 7.08
CA VAL A 61 2.29 -8.91 6.09
C VAL A 61 2.16 -10.43 6.26
N ASN A 62 2.23 -10.94 7.49
CA ASN A 62 2.11 -12.37 7.76
C ASN A 62 0.72 -12.91 7.42
N PHE A 63 -0.33 -12.13 7.71
CA PHE A 63 -1.70 -12.54 7.46
C PHE A 63 -2.02 -12.49 5.96
N LEU A 64 -1.84 -11.34 5.32
CA LEU A 64 -2.20 -11.16 3.90
C LEU A 64 -1.23 -11.86 2.96
N GLY A 65 0.05 -12.01 3.34
CA GLY A 65 1.05 -12.69 2.52
C GLY A 65 0.78 -14.20 2.33
N ARG A 66 -0.09 -14.79 3.15
CA ARG A 66 -0.46 -16.22 3.08
C ARG A 66 -1.85 -16.45 2.49
N LEU A 67 -2.61 -15.39 2.23
CA LEU A 67 -3.99 -15.47 1.78
C LEU A 67 -4.10 -15.07 0.30
N SER A 68 -4.75 -15.93 -0.48
CA SER A 68 -5.08 -15.65 -1.88
C SER A 68 -6.46 -16.21 -2.17
N HIS A 69 -7.46 -15.34 -2.15
CA HIS A 69 -8.86 -15.70 -2.37
C HIS A 69 -9.58 -14.55 -3.11
N PRO A 70 -10.50 -14.83 -4.06
CA PRO A 70 -11.18 -13.79 -4.85
C PRO A 70 -11.98 -12.78 -4.02
N ASN A 71 -12.43 -13.16 -2.82
CA ASN A 71 -13.21 -12.30 -1.91
C ASN A 71 -12.36 -11.66 -0.79
N LEU A 72 -11.03 -11.77 -0.87
CA LEU A 72 -10.11 -11.15 0.07
C LEU A 72 -9.15 -10.23 -0.68
N VAL A 73 -8.80 -9.11 -0.05
CA VAL A 73 -7.77 -8.23 -0.59
C VAL A 73 -6.44 -8.96 -0.65
N LYS A 74 -5.73 -8.81 -1.77
CA LYS A 74 -4.43 -9.42 -2.00
C LYS A 74 -3.33 -8.40 -1.72
N LEU A 75 -2.35 -8.77 -0.90
CA LEU A 75 -1.13 -8.00 -0.75
C LEU A 75 -0.29 -8.14 -2.02
N LEU A 76 -0.08 -7.02 -2.72
CA LEU A 76 0.77 -6.92 -3.90
C LEU A 76 2.23 -6.66 -3.52
N GLY A 77 2.46 -5.98 -2.40
CA GLY A 77 3.81 -5.75 -1.89
C GLY A 77 3.85 -4.97 -0.58
N PHE A 78 5.04 -4.84 -0.03
CA PHE A 78 5.28 -4.08 1.20
C PHE A 78 6.69 -3.50 1.18
N GLY A 79 6.95 -2.50 2.03
CA GLY A 79 8.29 -1.95 2.16
C GLY A 79 8.39 -0.76 3.09
N ARG A 80 9.52 -0.06 2.99
CA ARG A 80 9.79 1.17 3.72
C ARG A 80 10.29 2.24 2.76
N GLU A 81 9.68 3.42 2.80
CA GLU A 81 10.07 4.59 2.00
C GLU A 81 10.05 5.83 2.92
N ASP A 82 11.12 6.63 2.91
CA ASP A 82 11.30 7.80 3.79
C ASP A 82 11.02 7.53 5.27
N GLY A 83 11.47 6.37 5.76
CA GLY A 83 11.27 5.96 7.15
C GLY A 83 9.87 5.43 7.47
N LYS A 84 8.89 5.56 6.57
CA LYS A 84 7.51 5.09 6.74
C LYS A 84 7.32 3.70 6.15
N LEU A 85 6.64 2.83 6.88
CA LEU A 85 6.24 1.50 6.40
C LEU A 85 4.99 1.62 5.53
N PHE A 86 4.94 0.80 4.49
CA PHE A 86 3.79 0.75 3.60
C PHE A 86 3.42 -0.67 3.20
N LEU A 87 2.16 -0.82 2.80
CA LEU A 87 1.56 -2.00 2.17
C LEU A 87 0.89 -1.56 0.87
N VAL A 88 0.92 -2.43 -0.14
CA VAL A 88 0.28 -2.27 -1.45
C VAL A 88 -0.62 -3.46 -1.72
#